data_AF-A0A2D5Y2K5-F1
#
_entry.id   AF-A0A2D5Y2K5-F1
#
_cell.length_a   1.000
_cell.length_b   1.000
_cell.length_c   1.000
_cell.angle_alpha   90.00
_cell.angle_beta   90.00
_cell.angle_gamma   90.00
#
_symmetry.space_group_name_H-M   'P 1'
#
loop_
_entity.id
_entity.type
_entity.pdbx_description
1 polymer ?
#
loop_
_entity_poly.entity_id
_entity_poly.type
_entity_poly.pdbx_seq_one_letter_code
_entity_poly.pdbx_strand_id
1 'polypeptide(L)'
;MYYVKNLDTLISTQQSNDDKNMILGNSNIPLQTAKNIILHGLQEFDDELGRRASEILCDEKRCNIVETERPDKGMMACRPAGITLEDLQNADMYIPDYQERFGPVFVRQDNPEDYAIIDFEYHGTPYSLLYLAHELGHAIADDLQREKGVSFRHLTSDQMEEQAYFVQSIMAHYTGQMSPENDPADMSAMKISWQRACQYKNANENFEHAVSFDSQLRRLMIEAVLTADDNLKQSLFSEMPVNTAAAIIHCPKR
;
A
#
# COMPACT_ATOMS: atom_id res chain seq x y z
N MET A 1 -14.72 20.03 -1.99
CA MET A 1 -13.25 19.88 -2.01
C MET A 1 -12.72 20.46 -0.71
N TYR A 2 -12.73 19.65 0.36
CA TYR A 2 -12.16 20.03 1.64
C TYR A 2 -10.68 19.64 1.57
N TYR A 3 -9.80 20.63 1.38
CA TYR A 3 -8.38 20.41 1.64
C TYR A 3 -8.22 20.28 3.16
N VAL A 4 -7.53 19.23 3.61
CA VAL A 4 -7.14 19.10 5.01
C VAL A 4 -6.29 20.30 5.38
N LYS A 5 -6.90 21.22 6.12
CA LYS A 5 -6.19 21.94 7.15
C LYS A 5 -5.77 20.91 8.19
N ASN A 6 -4.47 20.80 8.42
CA ASN A 6 -3.85 20.26 9.63
C ASN A 6 -3.32 18.81 9.63
N LEU A 7 -2.50 18.43 8.66
CA LEU A 7 -1.28 17.68 9.04
C LEU A 7 -0.42 18.50 10.02
N ASP A 8 -0.51 19.83 9.93
CA ASP A 8 0.08 20.80 10.85
C ASP A 8 -0.25 20.49 12.33
N THR A 9 -1.46 20.06 12.72
CA THR A 9 -1.77 19.85 14.15
C THR A 9 -1.25 18.52 14.72
N LEU A 10 -1.00 17.52 13.86
CA LEU A 10 -0.35 16.26 14.26
C LEU A 10 1.17 16.43 14.46
N ILE A 11 1.78 17.39 13.75
CA ILE A 11 3.22 17.69 13.82
C ILE A 11 3.51 18.90 14.75
N SER A 12 2.58 19.85 14.91
CA SER A 12 2.80 21.13 15.61
C SER A 12 2.69 21.09 17.13
N THR A 13 2.81 19.93 17.79
CA THR A 13 3.31 19.94 19.17
C THR A 13 4.79 20.35 19.26
N GLN A 14 5.50 20.58 18.13
CA GLN A 14 6.89 21.06 18.20
C GLN A 14 7.43 22.14 17.22
N GLN A 15 6.76 22.70 16.20
CA GLN A 15 7.41 23.78 15.42
C GLN A 15 6.48 24.68 14.56
N SER A 16 6.96 25.90 14.26
CA SER A 16 6.23 27.06 13.69
C SER A 16 6.00 27.05 12.18
N ASN A 17 5.09 27.92 11.72
CA ASN A 17 4.32 27.87 10.46
C ASN A 17 4.98 28.30 9.12
N ASP A 18 6.31 28.49 9.02
CA ASP A 18 6.90 29.07 7.80
C ASP A 18 7.60 28.07 6.85
N ASP A 19 7.63 26.76 7.15
CA ASP A 19 8.34 25.73 6.34
C ASP A 19 7.40 24.73 5.61
N LYS A 20 6.18 25.15 5.26
CA LYS A 20 5.07 24.23 4.89
C LYS A 20 5.20 23.43 3.59
N ASN A 21 6.15 23.75 2.71
CA ASN A 21 6.46 22.94 1.53
C ASN A 21 7.90 22.39 1.54
N MET A 22 8.60 22.50 2.69
CA MET A 22 10.01 22.14 2.82
C MET A 22 10.29 21.09 3.92
N ILE A 23 9.33 20.79 4.81
CA ILE A 23 9.59 19.97 6.02
C ILE A 23 9.77 18.47 5.75
N LEU A 24 9.14 17.85 4.75
CA LEU A 24 9.30 16.40 4.57
C LEU A 24 10.48 16.01 3.67
N GLY A 25 11.17 16.98 3.06
CA GLY A 25 12.23 16.73 2.08
C GLY A 25 13.50 16.07 2.62
N ASN A 26 13.70 15.98 3.95
CA ASN A 26 14.84 15.33 4.60
C ASN A 26 14.60 14.94 6.08
N SER A 27 13.35 14.99 6.55
CA SER A 27 13.05 14.78 7.98
C SER A 27 12.83 13.31 8.27
N ASN A 28 13.59 12.78 9.22
CA ASN A 28 13.34 11.46 9.80
C ASN A 28 11.96 11.44 10.46
N ILE A 29 11.00 10.71 9.90
CA ILE A 29 9.65 10.48 10.43
C ILE A 29 9.72 9.24 11.34
N PRO A 30 9.55 9.35 12.67
CA PRO A 30 9.56 8.17 13.54
C PRO A 30 8.50 7.13 13.15
N LEU A 31 8.76 5.83 13.34
CA LEU A 31 7.83 4.77 12.92
C LEU A 31 6.42 4.97 13.48
N GLN A 32 6.31 5.29 14.78
CA GLN A 32 5.00 5.52 15.39
C GLN A 32 4.26 6.70 14.76
N THR A 33 4.98 7.75 14.36
CA THR A 33 4.41 8.89 13.64
C THR A 33 3.92 8.47 12.26
N ALA A 34 4.69 7.68 11.52
CA ALA A 34 4.25 7.15 10.23
C ALA A 34 3.02 6.26 10.33
N LYS A 35 2.98 5.35 11.32
CA LYS A 35 1.78 4.54 11.61
C LYS A 35 0.56 5.44 11.85
N ASN A 36 0.68 6.46 12.71
CA ASN A 36 -0.42 7.37 12.99
C ASN A 36 -0.87 8.15 11.74
N ILE A 37 0.06 8.61 10.90
CA ILE A 37 -0.26 9.26 9.63
C ILE A 37 -1.04 8.32 8.71
N ILE A 38 -0.61 7.06 8.58
CA ILE A 38 -1.31 6.04 7.77
C ILE A 38 -2.73 5.80 8.31
N LEU A 39 -2.87 5.59 9.61
CA LEU A 39 -4.17 5.36 10.25
C LEU A 39 -5.13 6.54 10.02
N HIS A 40 -4.66 7.77 10.22
CA HIS A 40 -5.46 8.96 9.99
C HIS A 40 -5.83 9.14 8.52
N GLY A 41 -4.87 8.97 7.60
CA GLY A 41 -5.13 9.12 6.17
C GLY A 41 -6.13 8.11 5.64
N LEU A 42 -6.02 6.85 6.05
CA LEU A 42 -6.96 5.81 5.64
C LEU A 42 -8.33 5.99 6.27
N GLN A 43 -8.42 6.36 7.55
CA GLN A 43 -9.69 6.67 8.21
C GLN A 43 -10.42 7.85 7.55
N GLU A 44 -9.69 8.91 7.19
CA GLU A 44 -10.28 10.08 6.53
C GLU A 44 -10.79 9.74 5.12
N PHE A 45 -10.06 8.89 4.40
CA PHE A 45 -10.52 8.40 3.10
C PHE A 45 -11.79 7.56 3.25
N ASP A 46 -11.81 6.66 4.24
CA ASP A 46 -12.85 5.68 4.46
C ASP A 46 -12.77 5.03 5.87
N ASP A 47 -13.86 5.11 6.65
CA ASP A 47 -13.82 4.76 8.08
C ASP A 47 -13.41 3.30 8.37
N GLU A 48 -13.98 2.35 7.64
CA GLU A 48 -13.69 0.93 7.85
C GLU A 48 -12.34 0.50 7.26
N LEU A 49 -11.80 1.22 6.26
CA LEU A 49 -10.41 1.06 5.83
C LEU A 49 -9.43 1.49 6.94
N GLY A 50 -9.70 2.63 7.59
CA GLY A 50 -8.95 3.07 8.77
C GLY A 50 -9.03 2.10 9.95
N ARG A 51 -10.22 1.53 10.20
CA ARG A 51 -10.39 0.49 11.23
C ARG A 51 -9.51 -0.74 10.96
N ARG A 52 -9.54 -1.29 9.74
CA ARG A 52 -8.73 -2.47 9.35
C ARG A 52 -7.24 -2.18 9.44
N ALA A 53 -6.81 -1.00 8.98
CA ALA A 53 -5.44 -0.55 9.11
C ALA A 53 -4.98 -0.54 10.58
N SER A 54 -5.83 -0.06 11.48
CA SER A 54 -5.56 -0.03 12.93
C SER A 54 -5.41 -1.44 13.51
N GLU A 55 -6.28 -2.36 13.12
CA GLU A 55 -6.23 -3.76 13.57
C GLU A 55 -4.94 -4.47 13.14
N ILE A 56 -4.41 -4.13 11.96
CA ILE A 56 -3.15 -4.70 11.46
C ILE A 56 -1.95 -4.03 12.14
N LEU A 57 -1.83 -2.70 12.06
CA LEU A 57 -0.62 -1.98 12.48
C LEU A 57 -0.41 -1.96 14.00
N CYS A 58 -1.48 -2.16 14.78
CA CYS A 58 -1.43 -2.26 16.23
C CYS A 58 -1.32 -3.70 16.75
N ASP A 59 -1.39 -4.72 15.89
CA ASP A 59 -1.17 -6.11 16.27
C ASP A 59 0.29 -6.51 16.06
N GLU A 60 1.01 -6.72 17.17
CA GLU A 60 2.41 -7.15 17.17
C GLU A 60 2.64 -8.47 16.43
N LYS A 61 1.62 -9.33 16.32
CA LYS A 61 1.73 -10.60 15.59
C LYS A 61 1.73 -10.42 14.07
N ARG A 62 1.18 -9.31 13.58
CA ARG A 62 1.01 -9.01 12.15
C ARG A 62 2.11 -8.10 11.62
N CYS A 63 2.97 -7.56 12.48
CA CYS A 63 3.96 -6.55 12.11
C CYS A 63 5.34 -6.87 12.67
N ASN A 64 6.23 -7.36 11.82
CA ASN A 64 7.67 -7.43 12.07
C ASN A 64 8.34 -6.21 11.45
N ILE A 65 8.29 -5.07 12.13
CA ILE A 65 8.88 -3.82 11.63
C ILE A 65 10.12 -3.47 12.45
N VAL A 66 11.25 -3.28 11.77
CA VAL A 66 12.50 -2.83 12.39
C VAL A 66 12.84 -1.42 11.93
N GLU A 67 13.19 -0.54 12.86
CA GLU A 67 13.72 0.78 12.52
C GLU A 67 15.22 0.68 12.24
N THR A 68 15.68 1.24 11.13
CA THR A 68 17.09 1.27 10.79
C THR A 68 17.45 2.57 10.05
N GLU A 69 18.63 3.11 10.37
CA GLU A 69 19.10 4.41 9.85
C GLU A 69 19.43 4.38 8.34
N ARG A 70 19.60 3.19 7.75
CA ARG A 70 19.92 3.01 6.33
C ARG A 70 19.18 1.80 5.75
N PRO A 71 18.79 1.84 4.47
CA PRO A 71 18.33 0.66 3.73
C PRO A 71 19.50 -0.30 3.52
N ASP A 72 19.85 -1.05 4.55
CA ASP A 72 20.97 -1.98 4.50
C ASP A 72 20.60 -3.27 3.75
N LYS A 73 19.36 -3.75 3.89
CA LYS A 73 18.92 -5.03 3.32
C LYS A 73 17.68 -4.91 2.45
N GLY A 74 16.87 -3.87 2.69
CA GLY A 74 15.70 -3.51 1.88
C GLY A 74 14.54 -4.49 2.06
N MET A 75 14.32 -4.99 3.28
CA MET A 75 13.17 -5.86 3.55
C MET A 75 11.86 -5.06 3.45
N MET A 76 11.01 -5.49 2.53
CA MET A 76 9.69 -4.96 2.28
C MET A 76 8.87 -6.10 1.70
N ALA A 77 8.08 -6.74 2.55
CA ALA A 77 7.23 -7.84 2.14
C ALA A 77 6.03 -7.99 3.05
N CYS A 78 4.88 -8.29 2.45
CA CYS A 78 3.72 -8.82 3.13
C CYS A 78 3.61 -10.30 2.78
N ARG A 79 3.67 -11.17 3.79
CA ARG A 79 3.43 -12.60 3.63
C ARG A 79 1.94 -12.89 3.78
N PRO A 80 1.21 -13.28 2.72
CA PRO A 80 -0.21 -13.61 2.81
C PRO A 80 -0.46 -14.75 3.79
N ALA A 81 -1.69 -14.85 4.32
CA ALA A 81 -2.04 -15.94 5.21
C ALA A 81 -1.90 -17.30 4.51
N GLY A 82 -1.28 -18.27 5.18
CA GLY A 82 -1.10 -19.62 4.65
C GLY A 82 -0.15 -19.75 3.45
N ILE A 83 0.68 -18.76 3.11
CA ILE A 83 1.69 -18.92 2.05
C ILE A 83 2.74 -19.95 2.46
N THR A 84 3.08 -20.86 1.55
CA THR A 84 4.08 -21.92 1.78
C THR A 84 5.38 -21.63 1.03
N LEU A 85 6.46 -22.34 1.39
CA LEU A 85 7.71 -22.31 0.62
C LEU A 85 7.52 -22.82 -0.81
N GLU A 86 6.61 -23.76 -1.04
CA GLU A 86 6.30 -24.27 -2.38
C GLU A 86 5.64 -23.19 -3.24
N ASP A 87 4.71 -22.42 -2.67
CA ASP A 87 4.09 -21.28 -3.39
C ASP A 87 5.17 -20.26 -3.81
N LEU A 88 6.10 -19.94 -2.91
CA LEU A 88 7.21 -19.02 -3.17
C LEU A 88 8.17 -19.55 -4.24
N GLN A 89 8.46 -20.86 -4.24
CA GLN A 89 9.28 -21.49 -5.27
C GLN A 89 8.60 -21.48 -6.64
N ASN A 90 7.30 -21.78 -6.67
CA ASN A 90 6.51 -21.77 -7.90
C ASN A 90 6.37 -20.36 -8.49
N ALA A 91 6.42 -19.32 -7.65
CA ALA A 91 6.39 -17.92 -8.05
C ALA A 91 7.78 -17.32 -8.35
N ASP A 92 8.87 -18.09 -8.25
CA ASP A 92 10.26 -17.61 -8.35
C ASP A 92 10.59 -16.48 -7.35
N MET A 93 9.97 -16.54 -6.18
CA MET A 93 10.12 -15.57 -5.08
C MET A 93 10.90 -16.12 -3.88
N TYR A 94 11.21 -17.43 -3.86
CA TYR A 94 11.92 -18.06 -2.76
C TYR A 94 13.36 -17.55 -2.62
N ILE A 95 13.76 -17.18 -1.40
CA ILE A 95 15.11 -16.70 -1.07
C ILE A 95 15.80 -17.75 -0.18
N PRO A 96 16.76 -18.54 -0.70
CA PRO A 96 17.37 -19.65 0.03
C PRO A 96 18.07 -19.25 1.35
N ASP A 97 18.58 -18.03 1.43
CA ASP A 97 19.35 -17.47 2.54
C ASP A 97 18.58 -16.38 3.31
N TYR A 98 17.23 -16.43 3.28
CA TYR A 98 16.35 -15.38 3.80
C TYR A 98 16.76 -14.84 5.19
N GLN A 99 16.92 -15.71 6.19
CA GLN A 99 17.29 -15.28 7.54
C GLN A 99 18.70 -14.71 7.63
N GLU A 100 19.67 -15.25 6.88
CA GLU A 100 21.05 -14.74 6.85
C GLU A 100 21.08 -13.33 6.22
N ARG A 101 20.35 -13.16 5.12
CA ARG A 101 20.22 -11.90 4.39
C ARG A 101 19.52 -10.85 5.23
N PHE A 102 18.36 -11.15 5.81
CA PHE A 102 17.50 -10.15 6.43
C PHE A 102 17.67 -10.04 7.95
N GLY A 103 18.19 -11.07 8.61
CA GLY A 103 18.55 -11.04 10.04
C GLY A 103 17.49 -11.70 10.94
N PRO A 104 17.68 -11.63 12.26
CA PRO A 104 16.98 -12.49 13.22
C PRO A 104 15.51 -12.14 13.43
N VAL A 105 15.04 -10.98 12.97
CA VAL A 105 13.61 -10.61 13.02
C VAL A 105 12.83 -11.30 11.90
N PHE A 106 13.44 -11.44 10.73
CA PHE A 106 12.84 -12.02 9.54
C PHE A 106 13.23 -13.50 9.43
N VAL A 107 12.64 -14.32 10.32
CA VAL A 107 13.07 -15.70 10.54
C VAL A 107 12.60 -16.66 9.44
N ARG A 108 11.47 -16.37 8.79
CA ARG A 108 10.87 -17.26 7.80
C ARG A 108 10.14 -16.50 6.71
N GLN A 109 10.17 -17.08 5.51
CA GLN A 109 9.49 -16.53 4.33
C GLN A 109 8.09 -17.12 4.12
N ASP A 110 7.81 -18.33 4.64
CA ASP A 110 6.45 -18.88 4.68
C ASP A 110 5.61 -18.21 5.78
N ASN A 111 4.29 -18.37 5.72
CA ASN A 111 3.38 -17.91 6.76
C ASN A 111 2.35 -19.00 7.07
N PRO A 112 2.56 -19.79 8.14
CA PRO A 112 1.60 -20.81 8.54
C PRO A 112 0.37 -20.24 9.25
N GLU A 113 0.35 -18.94 9.55
CA GLU A 113 -0.73 -18.29 10.29
C GLU A 113 -1.96 -18.04 9.42
N ASP A 114 -3.09 -17.82 10.09
CA ASP A 114 -4.36 -17.43 9.48
C ASP A 114 -4.52 -15.90 9.41
N TYR A 115 -3.43 -15.17 9.20
CA TYR A 115 -3.41 -13.72 8.95
C TYR A 115 -2.14 -13.34 8.20
N ALA A 116 -2.21 -12.29 7.39
CA ALA A 116 -1.04 -11.73 6.73
C ALA A 116 -0.07 -11.08 7.74
N ILE A 117 1.23 -11.20 7.47
CA ILE A 117 2.31 -10.61 8.28
C ILE A 117 3.14 -9.65 7.41
N ILE A 118 3.35 -8.44 7.91
CA ILE A 118 4.19 -7.42 7.30
C ILE A 118 5.60 -7.56 7.88
N ASP A 119 6.58 -7.85 7.03
CA ASP A 119 8.00 -7.81 7.32
C ASP A 119 8.61 -6.55 6.66
N PHE A 120 9.10 -5.60 7.46
CA PHE A 120 9.48 -4.28 6.94
C PHE A 120 10.68 -3.65 7.65
N GLU A 121 11.62 -3.14 6.87
CA GLU A 121 12.68 -2.24 7.32
C GLU A 121 12.25 -0.78 7.13
N TYR A 122 12.02 -0.08 8.24
CA TYR A 122 11.57 1.30 8.23
C TYR A 122 12.73 2.27 8.43
N HIS A 123 12.84 3.27 7.54
CA HIS A 123 14.01 4.18 7.47
C HIS A 123 13.68 5.64 7.78
N GLY A 124 12.43 5.93 8.16
CA GLY A 124 12.02 7.28 8.52
C GLY A 124 11.96 8.27 7.35
N THR A 125 12.00 7.80 6.11
CA THR A 125 11.81 8.67 4.94
C THR A 125 10.33 8.70 4.53
N PRO A 126 9.88 9.75 3.81
CA PRO A 126 8.55 9.75 3.20
C PRO A 126 8.29 8.52 2.32
N TYR A 127 9.31 8.02 1.61
CA TYR A 127 9.17 6.79 0.82
C TYR A 127 8.96 5.56 1.71
N SER A 128 9.67 5.43 2.84
CA SER A 128 9.41 4.32 3.76
C SER A 128 8.00 4.35 4.36
N LEU A 129 7.40 5.53 4.52
CA LEU A 129 5.98 5.66 4.89
C LEU A 129 5.07 5.15 3.78
N LEU A 130 5.30 5.54 2.53
CA LEU A 130 4.48 5.10 1.40
C LEU A 130 4.62 3.58 1.15
N TYR A 131 5.83 3.05 1.26
CA TYR A 131 6.07 1.61 1.15
C TYR A 131 5.48 0.82 2.33
N LEU A 132 5.47 1.36 3.55
CA LEU A 132 4.75 0.72 4.65
C LEU A 132 3.23 0.69 4.37
N ALA A 133 2.68 1.75 3.78
CA ALA A 133 1.28 1.77 3.34
C ALA A 133 1.00 0.77 2.22
N HIS A 134 1.96 0.57 1.31
CA HIS A 134 1.90 -0.46 0.28
C HIS A 134 1.76 -1.87 0.90
N GLU A 135 2.67 -2.24 1.80
CA GLU A 135 2.63 -3.55 2.46
C GLU A 135 1.35 -3.74 3.32
N LEU A 136 0.89 -2.65 3.93
CA LEU A 136 -0.41 -2.65 4.61
C LEU A 136 -1.56 -2.94 3.64
N GLY A 137 -1.50 -2.42 2.41
CA GLY A 137 -2.49 -2.70 1.38
C GLY A 137 -2.59 -4.18 1.03
N HIS A 138 -1.46 -4.88 0.92
CA HIS A 138 -1.46 -6.34 0.78
C HIS A 138 -2.13 -7.04 1.98
N ALA A 139 -1.82 -6.62 3.21
CA ALA A 139 -2.39 -7.24 4.40
C ALA A 139 -3.91 -7.03 4.52
N ILE A 140 -4.41 -5.83 4.17
CA ILE A 140 -5.85 -5.55 4.13
C ILE A 140 -6.54 -6.36 3.01
N ALA A 141 -5.90 -6.46 1.84
CA ALA A 141 -6.41 -7.24 0.73
C ALA A 141 -6.54 -8.74 1.07
N ASP A 142 -5.55 -9.32 1.76
CA ASP A 142 -5.60 -10.70 2.25
C ASP A 142 -6.82 -10.95 3.17
N ASP A 143 -7.06 -10.06 4.15
CA ASP A 143 -8.21 -10.18 5.06
C ASP A 143 -9.54 -10.14 4.28
N LEU A 144 -9.70 -9.17 3.38
CA LEU A 144 -10.93 -9.00 2.59
C LEU A 144 -11.17 -10.16 1.61
N GLN A 145 -10.12 -10.67 0.98
CA GLN A 145 -10.22 -11.83 0.08
C GLN A 145 -10.65 -13.07 0.84
N ARG A 146 -10.08 -13.30 2.03
CA ARG A 146 -10.41 -14.46 2.86
C ARG A 146 -11.82 -14.42 3.41
N GLU A 147 -12.34 -13.25 3.76
CA GLU A 147 -13.76 -13.05 4.11
C GLU A 147 -14.69 -13.50 2.98
N LYS A 148 -14.22 -13.45 1.72
CA LYS A 148 -14.94 -13.92 0.53
C LYS A 148 -14.60 -15.37 0.12
N GLY A 149 -13.77 -16.07 0.90
CA GLY A 149 -13.31 -17.42 0.55
C GLY A 149 -12.30 -17.46 -0.60
N VAL A 150 -11.64 -16.34 -0.89
CA VAL A 150 -10.57 -16.20 -1.87
C VAL A 150 -9.23 -16.08 -1.13
N SER A 151 -8.13 -16.33 -1.84
CA SER A 151 -6.76 -16.17 -1.32
C SER A 151 -5.84 -15.67 -2.44
N PHE A 152 -4.64 -15.22 -2.09
CA PHE A 152 -3.61 -14.79 -3.04
C PHE A 152 -3.37 -15.76 -4.22
N ARG A 153 -3.51 -17.08 -4.01
CA ARG A 153 -3.39 -18.12 -5.05
C ARG A 153 -4.36 -17.99 -6.23
N HIS A 154 -5.45 -17.23 -6.07
CA HIS A 154 -6.43 -17.00 -7.12
C HIS A 154 -6.12 -15.74 -7.95
N LEU A 155 -5.07 -15.00 -7.59
CA LEU A 155 -4.72 -13.72 -8.15
C LEU A 155 -3.40 -13.79 -8.90
N THR A 156 -3.27 -12.92 -9.90
CA THR A 156 -1.99 -12.66 -10.57
C THR A 156 -1.14 -11.71 -9.73
N SER A 157 0.18 -11.72 -9.94
CA SER A 157 1.08 -10.73 -9.32
C SER A 157 0.64 -9.30 -9.60
N ASP A 158 0.19 -9.00 -10.83
CA ASP A 158 -0.29 -7.67 -11.19
C ASP A 158 -1.49 -7.23 -10.35
N GLN A 159 -2.46 -8.13 -10.14
CA GLN A 159 -3.63 -7.84 -9.30
C GLN A 159 -3.24 -7.61 -7.84
N MET A 160 -2.31 -8.40 -7.30
CA MET A 160 -1.85 -8.23 -5.92
C MET A 160 -1.13 -6.89 -5.72
N GLU A 161 -0.26 -6.49 -6.66
CA GLU A 161 0.44 -5.20 -6.62
C GLU A 161 -0.51 -4.02 -6.81
N GLU A 162 -1.50 -4.12 -7.72
CA GLU A 162 -2.52 -3.08 -7.90
C GLU A 162 -3.31 -2.80 -6.61
N GLN A 163 -3.58 -3.83 -5.78
CA GLN A 163 -4.25 -3.68 -4.49
C GLN A 163 -3.40 -2.86 -3.50
N ALA A 164 -2.12 -3.18 -3.40
CA ALA A 164 -1.20 -2.46 -2.53
C ALA A 164 -0.95 -1.03 -3.01
N TYR A 165 -0.76 -0.85 -4.31
CA TYR A 165 -0.62 0.47 -4.91
C TYR A 165 -1.86 1.34 -4.73
N PHE A 166 -3.07 0.78 -4.64
CA PHE A 166 -4.26 1.57 -4.38
C PHE A 166 -4.21 2.23 -2.99
N VAL A 167 -3.76 1.49 -1.98
CA VAL A 167 -3.55 2.04 -0.62
C VAL A 167 -2.39 3.04 -0.61
N GLN A 168 -1.32 2.75 -1.34
CA GLN A 168 -0.21 3.69 -1.51
C GLN A 168 -0.65 5.00 -2.18
N SER A 169 -1.53 4.96 -3.20
CA SER A 169 -2.08 6.15 -3.86
C SER A 169 -2.91 7.00 -2.91
N ILE A 170 -3.73 6.39 -2.04
CA ILE A 170 -4.45 7.11 -0.98
C ILE A 170 -3.46 7.88 -0.10
N MET A 171 -2.37 7.23 0.32
CA MET A 171 -1.38 7.84 1.21
C MET A 171 -0.51 8.89 0.52
N ALA A 172 -0.13 8.67 -0.74
CA ALA A 172 0.58 9.66 -1.55
C ALA A 172 -0.27 10.93 -1.70
N HIS A 173 -1.56 10.79 -1.99
CA HIS A 173 -2.51 11.91 -2.05
C HIS A 173 -2.67 12.60 -0.70
N TYR A 174 -2.91 11.84 0.38
CA TYR A 174 -3.12 12.38 1.72
C TYR A 174 -1.92 13.18 2.24
N THR A 175 -0.70 12.70 1.99
CA THR A 175 0.54 13.31 2.47
C THR A 175 1.11 14.36 1.52
N GLY A 176 0.56 14.47 0.30
CA GLY A 176 1.12 15.29 -0.78
C GLY A 176 2.50 14.83 -1.28
N GLN A 177 2.90 13.60 -0.96
CA GLN A 177 4.18 13.03 -1.38
C GLN A 177 4.06 12.38 -2.76
N MET A 178 5.09 12.56 -3.59
CA MET A 178 5.16 11.85 -4.86
C MET A 178 5.49 10.38 -4.62
N SER A 179 4.73 9.48 -5.26
CA SER A 179 5.04 8.06 -5.22
C SER A 179 6.40 7.75 -5.86
N PRO A 180 7.22 6.85 -5.30
CA PRO A 180 8.49 6.42 -5.90
C PRO A 180 8.36 5.93 -7.35
N GLU A 181 7.24 5.31 -7.70
CA GLU A 181 6.95 4.77 -9.04
C GLU A 181 6.74 5.86 -10.10
N ASN A 182 6.53 7.11 -9.66
CA ASN A 182 6.47 8.28 -10.53
C ASN A 182 7.81 9.03 -10.62
N ASP A 183 8.84 8.61 -9.87
CA ASP A 183 10.17 9.23 -9.92
C ASP A 183 10.98 8.72 -11.14
N PRO A 184 11.24 9.58 -12.14
CA PRO A 184 12.02 9.18 -13.32
C PRO A 184 13.47 8.78 -12.99
N ALA A 185 14.02 9.26 -11.86
CA ALA A 185 15.37 8.95 -11.44
C ALA A 185 15.48 7.49 -10.93
N ASP A 186 14.45 7.02 -10.22
CA ASP A 186 14.38 5.66 -9.66
C ASP A 186 14.03 4.60 -10.73
N MET A 187 13.26 5.01 -11.75
CA MET A 187 12.84 4.17 -12.88
C MET A 187 13.98 3.65 -13.78
N SER A 188 15.17 4.25 -13.71
CA SER A 188 16.31 3.93 -14.59
C SER A 188 17.09 2.66 -14.22
N ALA A 189 16.87 2.09 -13.03
CA ALA A 189 17.72 1.02 -12.47
C ALA A 189 17.21 -0.42 -12.68
N MET A 190 15.96 -0.67 -13.11
CA MET A 190 15.43 -2.05 -13.18
C MET A 190 14.51 -2.28 -14.39
N LYS A 191 14.68 -3.41 -15.11
CA LYS A 191 13.66 -3.91 -16.08
C LYS A 191 12.30 -4.22 -15.42
N ILE A 192 12.29 -4.40 -14.10
CA ILE A 192 11.12 -4.52 -13.22
C ILE A 192 10.30 -3.21 -13.20
N SER A 193 10.87 -2.07 -13.63
CA SER A 193 10.26 -0.74 -13.52
C SER A 193 9.01 -0.53 -14.39
N TRP A 194 8.91 -1.17 -15.56
CA TRP A 194 7.78 -0.92 -16.46
C TRP A 194 6.47 -1.58 -15.98
N GLN A 195 6.55 -2.79 -15.39
CA GLN A 195 5.38 -3.47 -14.83
C GLN A 195 4.86 -2.73 -13.59
N ARG A 196 5.77 -2.36 -12.68
CA ARG A 196 5.42 -1.57 -11.47
C ARG A 196 4.77 -0.24 -11.82
N ALA A 197 5.28 0.47 -12.83
CA ALA A 197 4.67 1.71 -13.30
C ALA A 197 3.26 1.51 -13.87
N CYS A 198 2.99 0.43 -14.63
CA CYS A 198 1.62 0.13 -15.09
C CYS A 198 0.70 -0.25 -13.92
N GLN A 199 1.14 -1.11 -13.00
CA GLN A 199 0.37 -1.50 -11.82
C GLN A 199 0.01 -0.28 -10.97
N TYR A 200 1.00 0.58 -10.66
CA TYR A 200 0.79 1.83 -9.95
C TYR A 200 -0.19 2.74 -10.69
N LYS A 201 -0.03 2.91 -12.01
CA LYS A 201 -0.92 3.75 -12.81
C LYS A 201 -2.37 3.26 -12.74
N ASN A 202 -2.61 1.96 -12.93
CA ASN A 202 -3.95 1.38 -12.85
C ASN A 202 -4.57 1.57 -11.47
N ALA A 203 -3.78 1.35 -10.41
CA ALA A 203 -4.20 1.59 -9.04
C ALA A 203 -4.53 3.06 -8.77
N ASN A 204 -3.72 3.99 -9.30
CA ASN A 204 -3.96 5.43 -9.19
C ASN A 204 -5.23 5.85 -9.93
N GLU A 205 -5.52 5.29 -11.12
CA GLU A 205 -6.78 5.54 -11.83
C GLU A 205 -7.99 5.07 -10.99
N ASN A 206 -7.91 3.88 -10.39
CA ASN A 206 -8.95 3.39 -9.48
C ASN A 206 -9.12 4.31 -8.26
N PHE A 207 -8.02 4.83 -7.70
CA PHE A 207 -8.06 5.81 -6.61
C PHE A 207 -8.77 7.11 -7.01
N GLU A 208 -8.43 7.70 -8.15
CA GLU A 208 -9.07 8.93 -8.65
C GLU A 208 -10.58 8.73 -8.84
N HIS A 209 -11.00 7.56 -9.34
CA HIS A 209 -12.42 7.20 -9.41
C HIS A 209 -13.05 7.12 -8.01
N ALA A 210 -12.41 6.44 -7.05
CA ALA A 210 -12.91 6.29 -5.69
C ALA A 210 -13.06 7.65 -4.95
N VAL A 211 -12.17 8.61 -5.20
CA VAL A 211 -12.26 9.98 -4.67
C VAL A 211 -13.52 10.71 -5.18
N SER A 212 -13.90 10.44 -6.44
CA SER A 212 -15.07 11.08 -7.06
C SER A 212 -16.42 10.53 -6.56
N PHE A 213 -16.40 9.37 -5.90
CA PHE A 213 -17.58 8.72 -5.34
C PHE A 213 -17.99 9.29 -3.97
N ASP A 214 -19.29 9.21 -3.69
CA ASP A 214 -19.80 9.35 -2.32
C ASP A 214 -19.32 8.18 -1.43
N SER A 215 -19.60 8.25 -0.13
CA SER A 215 -19.07 7.26 0.83
C SER A 215 -19.53 5.83 0.56
N GLN A 216 -20.74 5.63 0.03
CA GLN A 216 -21.26 4.29 -0.24
C GLN A 216 -20.62 3.69 -1.49
N LEU A 217 -20.55 4.45 -2.58
CA LEU A 217 -19.92 3.99 -3.82
C LEU A 217 -18.39 3.85 -3.66
N ARG A 218 -17.76 4.74 -2.88
CA ARG A 218 -16.34 4.64 -2.53
C ARG A 218 -16.03 3.35 -1.78
N ARG A 219 -16.85 2.98 -0.79
CA ARG A 219 -16.74 1.71 -0.06
C ARG A 219 -16.74 0.51 -1.02
N LEU A 220 -17.70 0.48 -1.94
CA LEU A 220 -17.81 -0.61 -2.92
C LEU A 220 -16.60 -0.64 -3.86
N MET A 221 -16.07 0.53 -4.24
CA MET A 221 -14.86 0.61 -5.06
C MET A 221 -13.63 0.10 -4.33
N ILE A 222 -13.44 0.47 -3.05
CA ILE A 222 -12.36 -0.05 -2.20
C ILE A 222 -12.44 -1.58 -2.14
N GLU A 223 -13.64 -2.12 -1.87
CA GLU A 223 -13.85 -3.56 -1.81
C GLU A 223 -13.56 -4.24 -3.16
N ALA A 224 -14.03 -3.67 -4.27
CA ALA A 224 -13.79 -4.19 -5.61
C ALA A 224 -12.29 -4.25 -5.94
N VAL A 225 -11.54 -3.19 -5.63
CA VAL A 225 -10.10 -3.14 -5.87
C VAL A 225 -9.36 -4.13 -4.97
N LEU A 226 -9.57 -4.07 -3.65
CA LEU A 226 -8.83 -4.88 -2.68
C LEU A 226 -9.17 -6.38 -2.73
N THR A 227 -10.29 -6.75 -3.36
CA THR A 227 -10.64 -8.15 -3.65
C THR A 227 -10.43 -8.56 -5.10
N ALA A 228 -9.90 -7.67 -5.94
CA ALA A 228 -9.71 -7.87 -7.39
C ALA A 228 -11.00 -8.33 -8.11
N ASP A 229 -12.16 -7.83 -7.68
CA ASP A 229 -13.45 -8.12 -8.28
C ASP A 229 -13.69 -7.23 -9.51
N ASP A 230 -13.22 -7.71 -10.67
CA ASP A 230 -13.36 -6.99 -11.94
C ASP A 230 -14.82 -6.77 -12.36
N ASN A 231 -15.75 -7.65 -11.95
CA ASN A 231 -17.16 -7.51 -12.29
C ASN A 231 -17.79 -6.36 -11.50
N LEU A 232 -17.53 -6.32 -10.19
CA LEU A 232 -17.99 -5.22 -9.33
C LEU A 232 -17.38 -3.90 -9.80
N LYS A 233 -16.07 -3.87 -10.07
CA LYS A 233 -15.38 -2.68 -10.60
C LYS A 233 -16.01 -2.17 -11.89
N GLN A 234 -16.28 -3.05 -12.86
CA GLN A 234 -16.95 -2.68 -14.12
C GLN A 234 -18.36 -2.14 -13.91
N SER A 235 -19.14 -2.74 -13.00
CA SER A 235 -20.48 -2.24 -12.69
C SER A 235 -20.46 -0.82 -12.12
N LEU A 236 -19.53 -0.52 -11.21
CA LEU A 236 -19.38 0.81 -10.61
C LEU A 236 -18.99 1.86 -11.65
N PHE A 237 -18.09 1.53 -12.58
CA PHE A 237 -17.73 2.43 -13.67
C PHE A 237 -18.88 2.72 -14.64
N SER A 238 -19.80 1.76 -14.83
CA SER A 238 -20.98 1.96 -15.69
C SER A 238 -22.00 2.94 -15.12
N GLU A 239 -21.98 3.18 -13.80
CA GLU A 239 -22.87 4.12 -13.11
C GLU A 239 -22.33 5.56 -13.12
N MET A 240 -21.08 5.78 -13.56
CA MET A 240 -20.50 7.12 -13.64
C MET A 240 -21.14 7.94 -14.78
N PRO A 241 -21.46 9.24 -14.55
CA PRO A 241 -21.87 10.12 -15.63
C PRO A 241 -20.83 10.15 -16.74
N VAL A 242 -21.28 10.02 -18.00
CA VAL A 242 -20.43 9.93 -19.21
C VAL A 242 -19.43 11.10 -19.35
N ASN A 243 -19.69 12.23 -18.68
CA ASN A 243 -18.82 13.41 -18.71
C ASN A 243 -17.53 13.30 -17.87
N THR A 244 -17.32 12.18 -17.15
CA THR A 244 -16.11 11.94 -16.33
C THR A 244 -15.19 10.84 -16.86
N ALA A 245 -15.51 10.24 -18.00
CA ALA A 245 -14.67 9.21 -18.61
C ALA A 245 -13.40 9.82 -19.23
N ALA A 246 -12.36 9.99 -18.41
CA ALA A 246 -11.00 10.11 -18.92
C ALA A 246 -10.64 8.85 -19.71
N ALA A 247 -9.85 9.01 -20.78
CA ALA A 247 -9.51 7.94 -21.70
C ALA A 247 -8.82 6.77 -20.97
N ILE A 248 -9.49 5.61 -20.93
CA ILE A 248 -8.89 4.35 -20.48
C ILE A 248 -7.78 3.99 -21.49
N ILE A 249 -6.52 4.21 -21.12
CA ILE A 249 -5.38 3.76 -21.92
C ILE A 249 -5.11 2.31 -21.54
N HIS A 250 -5.40 1.40 -22.46
CA HIS A 250 -5.17 -0.03 -22.28
C HIS A 250 -3.67 -0.32 -22.10
N CYS A 251 -3.22 -0.65 -20.87
CA CYS A 251 -1.91 -1.29 -20.70
C CYS A 251 -2.04 -2.73 -21.27
N PRO A 252 -1.26 -3.12 -22.29
CA PRO A 252 -1.45 -4.39 -22.96
C PRO A 252 -1.14 -5.55 -22.00
N LYS A 253 -2.14 -6.40 -21.73
CA LYS A 253 -1.95 -7.68 -21.04
C LYS A 253 -1.04 -8.56 -21.90
N ARG A 254 0.01 -9.15 -21.31
CA ARG A 254 0.86 -10.16 -21.97
C ARG A 254 0.29 -11.55 -21.77
#